data_AF-A0A520I6T6-F1
#
_entry.id   AF-A0A520I6T6-F1
#
_cell.length_a   1.000
_cell.length_b   1.000
_cell.length_c   1.000
_cell.angle_alpha   90.00
_cell.angle_beta   90.00
_cell.angle_gamma   90.00
#
_symmetry.space_group_name_H-M   'P 1'
#
loop_
_entity.id
_entity.type
_entity.pdbx_description
1 polymer ?
#
loop_
_entity_poly.entity_id
_entity_poly.type
_entity_poly.pdbx_seq_one_letter_code
_entity_poly.pdbx_strand_id
1 'polypeptide(L)' 'SETDRRSLKVLGLATDVDRRALRERYAELVRRYHPDRNGGDRSFESKLQEVIGAYTQLKGAPAFA' A
#
# COMPACT_ATOMS: atom_id res chain seq x y z
N SER A 1 -1.25 9.33 12.70
CA SER A 1 -2.60 9.91 12.69
C SER A 1 -3.66 8.82 12.55
N GLU A 2 -4.96 9.12 12.65
CA GLU A 2 -6.01 8.13 12.33
C GLU A 2 -5.95 7.71 10.85
N THR A 3 -5.68 8.65 9.95
CA THR A 3 -5.45 8.40 8.53
C THR A 3 -4.32 7.40 8.32
N ASP A 4 -3.18 7.57 8.99
CA ASP A 4 -2.04 6.64 8.85
C ASP A 4 -2.40 5.24 9.36
N ARG A 5 -3.16 5.14 10.46
CA ARG A 5 -3.66 3.83 10.96
C ARG A 5 -4.57 3.15 9.94
N ARG A 6 -5.41 3.90 9.22
CA ARG A 6 -6.25 3.34 8.14
C ARG A 6 -5.38 2.92 6.94
N SER A 7 -4.42 3.73 6.54
CA SER A 7 -3.49 3.41 5.45
C SER A 7 -2.65 2.16 5.74
N LEU A 8 -2.17 1.99 6.98
CA LEU A 8 -1.46 0.78 7.40
C LEU A 8 -2.36 -0.46 7.30
N LYS A 9 -3.64 -0.36 7.68
CA LYS A 9 -4.61 -1.44 7.51
C LYS A 9 -4.84 -1.82 6.05
N VAL A 10 -4.93 -0.84 5.14
CA VAL A 10 -5.05 -1.10 3.69
C VAL A 10 -3.86 -1.92 3.18
N LEU A 11 -2.65 -1.62 3.67
CA LEU A 11 -1.44 -2.37 3.31
C LEU A 11 -1.28 -3.68 4.09
N GLY A 12 -2.12 -3.93 5.10
CA GLY A 12 -2.01 -5.07 5.99
C GLY A 12 -0.76 -5.03 6.89
N LEU A 13 -0.36 -3.84 7.31
CA LEU A 13 0.83 -3.61 8.13
C LEU A 13 0.47 -3.26 9.58
N ALA A 14 1.35 -3.66 10.49
CA ALA A 14 1.30 -3.24 11.89
C ALA A 14 1.73 -1.78 12.08
N THR A 15 1.42 -1.19 13.23
CA THR A 15 1.71 0.23 13.51
C THR A 15 3.17 0.54 13.81
N ASP A 16 3.96 -0.48 14.13
CA ASP A 16 5.38 -0.44 14.44
C ASP A 16 6.27 -0.82 13.24
N VAL A 17 5.68 -0.97 12.06
CA VAL A 17 6.40 -1.30 10.83
C VAL A 17 7.44 -0.23 10.49
N ASP A 18 8.59 -0.66 9.97
CA ASP A 18 9.63 0.25 9.49
C ASP A 18 9.39 0.69 8.02
N ARG A 19 10.16 1.69 7.58
CA ARG A 19 10.08 2.22 6.20
C ARG A 19 10.45 1.19 5.13
N ARG A 20 11.30 0.21 5.43
CA ARG A 20 11.71 -0.83 4.47
C ARG A 20 10.54 -1.78 4.21
N ALA A 21 9.94 -2.30 5.27
CA ALA A 21 8.79 -3.18 5.22
C ALA A 21 7.57 -2.49 4.58
N LEU A 22 7.37 -1.18 4.81
CA LEU A 22 6.37 -0.39 4.08
C LEU A 22 6.57 -0.46 2.55
N ARG A 23 7.81 -0.26 2.08
CA ARG A 23 8.14 -0.29 0.64
C ARG A 23 8.00 -1.68 0.05
N GLU A 24 8.48 -2.70 0.76
CA GLU A 24 8.39 -4.10 0.32
C GLU A 24 6.94 -4.54 0.17
N ARG A 25 6.11 -4.23 1.17
CA ARG A 25 4.69 -4.57 1.15
C ARG A 25 3.94 -3.85 0.03
N TYR A 26 4.23 -2.56 -0.18
CA TYR A 26 3.68 -1.82 -1.30
C TYR A 26 4.04 -2.47 -2.64
N ALA A 27 5.32 -2.81 -2.86
CA ALA A 27 5.78 -3.44 -4.10
C ALA A 27 5.17 -4.83 -4.34
N GLU A 28 4.92 -5.59 -3.27
CA GLU A 28 4.19 -6.87 -3.35
C GLU A 28 2.75 -6.66 -3.80
N LEU A 29 2.02 -5.75 -3.14
CA LEU A 29 0.60 -5.49 -3.43
C LEU A 29 0.38 -4.90 -4.81
N VAL A 30 1.24 -3.98 -5.26
CA VAL A 30 1.19 -3.45 -6.62
C VAL A 30 1.36 -4.58 -7.62
N ARG A 31 2.38 -5.45 -7.46
CA ARG A 31 2.58 -6.59 -8.36
C ARG A 31 1.39 -7.56 -8.35
N ARG A 32 0.76 -7.77 -7.19
CA ARG A 32 -0.40 -8.66 -7.05
C ARG A 32 -1.65 -8.12 -7.76
N TYR A 33 -1.88 -6.81 -7.70
CA TYR A 33 -3.09 -6.20 -8.24
C TYR A 33 -2.92 -5.56 -9.63
N HIS A 34 -1.71 -5.54 -10.18
CA HIS A 34 -1.48 -4.96 -11.50
C HIS A 34 -2.15 -5.78 -12.61
N PRO A 35 -2.94 -5.15 -13.51
CA PRO A 35 -3.61 -5.86 -14.60
C PRO A 35 -2.62 -6.58 -15.52
N ASP A 36 -1.44 -5.99 -15.80
CA ASP A 36 -0.39 -6.65 -16.61
C ASP A 36 0.09 -7.99 -16.01
N ARG A 37 -0.02 -8.17 -14.68
CA ARG A 37 0.32 -9.44 -14.01
C ARG A 37 -0.85 -10.43 -14.00
N ASN A 38 -2.05 -9.93 -14.26
CA ASN A 38 -3.31 -10.68 -14.22
C ASN A 38 -3.92 -10.81 -15.64
N GLY A 39 -3.10 -10.79 -16.69
CA GLY A 39 -3.56 -10.99 -18.08
C GLY A 39 -4.48 -9.89 -18.61
N GLY A 40 -4.39 -8.68 -18.05
CA GLY A 40 -5.28 -7.56 -18.37
C GLY A 40 -6.55 -7.50 -17.51
N ASP A 41 -6.74 -8.43 -16.56
CA ASP A 41 -7.87 -8.39 -15.64
C ASP A 41 -7.80 -7.16 -14.72
N ARG A 42 -8.81 -6.29 -14.84
CA ARG A 42 -8.96 -5.06 -14.07
C ARG A 42 -9.84 -5.21 -12.84
N SER A 43 -10.27 -6.43 -12.49
CA SER A 43 -11.08 -6.70 -11.29
C SER A 43 -10.44 -6.18 -9.98
N PHE A 44 -9.11 -6.03 -9.95
CA PHE A 44 -8.35 -5.55 -8.80
C PHE A 44 -8.01 -4.05 -8.84
N GLU A 45 -8.44 -3.30 -9.86
CA GLU A 45 -8.04 -1.89 -10.07
C GLU A 45 -8.39 -1.00 -8.87
N SER A 46 -9.59 -1.17 -8.29
CA SER A 46 -9.99 -0.44 -7.08
C SER A 46 -9.05 -0.72 -5.90
N LYS A 47 -8.66 -1.97 -5.67
CA LYS A 47 -7.69 -2.33 -4.61
C LYS A 47 -6.30 -1.76 -4.88
N LEU A 48 -5.89 -1.73 -6.15
CA LEU A 48 -4.62 -1.13 -6.55
C LEU A 48 -4.61 0.37 -6.22
N GLN A 49 -5.69 1.09 -6.51
CA GLN A 49 -5.81 2.52 -6.17
C GLN A 49 -5.76 2.76 -4.65
N GLU A 50 -6.44 1.92 -3.85
CA GLU A 50 -6.38 2.01 -2.39
C GLU A 50 -4.95 1.82 -1.86
N VAL A 51 -4.21 0.84 -2.39
CA VAL A 51 -2.81 0.57 -2.03
C VAL A 51 -1.90 1.76 -2.36
N ILE A 52 -2.08 2.36 -3.55
CA ILE A 52 -1.30 3.54 -3.99
C ILE A 52 -1.60 4.74 -3.09
N GLY A 53 -2.87 4.99 -2.78
CA GLY A 53 -3.29 6.07 -1.90
C GLY A 53 -2.73 5.91 -0.48
N ALA A 54 -2.83 4.69 0.08
CA ALA A 54 -2.30 4.38 1.40
C ALA A 54 -0.78 4.56 1.48
N TYR A 55 -0.03 4.08 0.48
CA TYR A 55 1.41 4.28 0.45
C TYR A 55 1.81 5.75 0.31
N THR A 56 1.12 6.51 -0.54
CA THR A 56 1.38 7.95 -0.73
C THR A 56 1.18 8.73 0.57
N GLN A 57 0.10 8.44 1.30
CA GLN A 57 -0.14 9.01 2.63
C GLN A 57 0.99 8.70 3.61
N LEU A 58 1.40 7.43 3.71
CA LEU A 58 2.40 6.99 4.69
C LEU A 58 3.81 7.45 4.34
N LYS A 59 4.16 7.56 3.05
CA LYS A 59 5.47 8.00 2.59
C LYS A 59 5.84 9.41 3.07
N GLY A 60 4.85 10.28 3.26
CA GLY A 60 5.03 11.64 3.79
C GLY A 60 4.83 11.76 5.30
N ALA A 61 4.46 10.69 6.00
CA ALA A 61 4.17 10.75 7.42
C ALA A 61 5.47 10.81 8.25
N PRO A 62 5.51 11.56 9.38
CA PRO A 62 6.69 11.67 10.24
C PRO A 62 7.24 10.32 10.75
N ALA A 63 6.39 9.32 10.94
CA ALA A 63 6.78 7.97 11.34
C ALA A 63 7.65 7.24 10.31
N PHE A 64 7.59 7.69 9.05
CA PHE A 64 8.34 7.16 7.93
C PHE A 64 9.14 8.26 7.22
N ALA A 65 9.55 9.31 7.93
CA ALA A 65 10.39 10.40 7.42
C ALA A 65 11.89 10.02 7.39
#